data_AF-A0AAJ1YFJ1-F1
#
_entry.id   AF-A0AAJ1YFJ1-F1
#
_cell.length_a   1.000
_cell.length_b   1.000
_cell.length_c   1.000
_cell.angle_alpha   90.00
_cell.angle_beta   90.00
_cell.angle_gamma   90.00
#
_symmetry.space_group_name_H-M   'P 1'
#
loop_
_entity.id
_entity.type
_entity.pdbx_description
1 polymer ?
#
loop_
_entity_poly.entity_id
_entity_poly.type
_entity_poly.pdbx_seq_one_letter_code
_entity_poly.pdbx_strand_id
1 'polypeptide(L)'
;MSKNAALMLTLTLLGIAPAHAINAKFAQQLEHSGCTQVTEAQGCDIHKTKAENAKAGFGAAPAADTSASPYTGEWVATFPLTGATVATIRIDAKDHVLVNGKQVKAKKSDGTLVFRSSTITYTIQGDRRLKGEDVWVDNDAGSKGVINAK
;
A
#
# COMPACT_ATOMS: atom_id res chain seq x y z
N MET A 1 -63.46 20.59 2.74
CA MET A 1 -63.81 19.21 3.09
C MET A 1 -63.22 18.26 2.07
N SER A 2 -62.30 17.38 2.48
CA SER A 2 -61.87 16.11 1.84
C SER A 2 -60.55 15.68 2.49
N LYS A 3 -60.60 15.08 3.69
CA LYS A 3 -60.62 13.62 3.97
C LYS A 3 -59.23 12.98 3.90
N ASN A 4 -58.70 12.70 5.09
CA ASN A 4 -57.56 11.86 5.39
C ASN A 4 -57.71 10.46 4.80
N ALA A 5 -56.61 9.88 4.30
CA ALA A 5 -56.37 8.45 4.33
C ALA A 5 -54.86 8.19 4.14
N ALA A 6 -54.14 8.10 5.26
CA ALA A 6 -52.86 7.42 5.30
C ALA A 6 -53.13 5.91 5.18
N LEU A 7 -52.53 5.25 4.19
CA LEU A 7 -52.50 3.78 4.12
C LEU A 7 -51.07 3.35 3.83
N MET A 8 -50.49 2.63 4.79
CA MET A 8 -49.14 2.08 4.76
C MET A 8 -48.94 1.14 3.57
N LEU A 9 -47.84 1.30 2.85
CA LEU A 9 -47.34 0.27 1.94
C LEU A 9 -46.28 -0.57 2.69
N THR A 10 -46.65 -1.80 2.97
CA THR A 10 -45.92 -2.82 3.71
C THR A 10 -44.63 -3.23 3.00
N LEU A 11 -43.51 -3.10 3.71
CA LEU A 11 -42.19 -3.59 3.31
C LEU A 11 -42.19 -5.13 3.34
N THR A 12 -42.28 -5.76 2.18
CA THR A 12 -42.12 -7.21 2.03
C THR A 12 -40.63 -7.55 1.88
N LEU A 13 -40.00 -7.94 2.99
CA LEU A 13 -38.72 -8.65 2.97
C LEU A 13 -38.99 -10.09 2.48
N LEU A 14 -38.71 -10.39 1.21
CA LEU A 14 -38.45 -11.77 0.79
C LEU A 14 -36.94 -12.03 0.90
N GLY A 15 -36.49 -12.30 2.11
CA GLY A 15 -35.19 -12.92 2.37
C GLY A 15 -35.37 -14.44 2.42
N ILE A 16 -35.24 -15.12 1.28
CA ILE A 16 -35.01 -16.57 1.25
C ILE A 16 -33.97 -16.87 0.18
N ALA A 17 -32.69 -16.89 0.58
CA ALA A 17 -31.65 -17.54 -0.21
C ALA A 17 -31.62 -19.04 0.18
N PRO A 18 -31.54 -19.98 -0.78
CA PRO A 18 -31.49 -21.39 -0.48
C PRO A 18 -30.17 -21.79 0.18
N ALA A 19 -30.30 -22.39 1.37
CA ALA A 19 -29.55 -23.51 1.90
C ALA A 19 -28.10 -23.72 1.40
N HIS A 20 -27.16 -23.33 2.26
CA HIS A 20 -25.79 -23.82 2.27
C HIS A 20 -25.77 -25.35 2.43
N ALA A 21 -25.36 -26.11 1.40
CA ALA A 21 -24.63 -27.40 1.51
C ALA A 21 -24.44 -28.17 0.18
N ILE A 22 -23.82 -27.58 -0.86
CA ILE A 22 -22.89 -28.25 -1.83
C ILE A 22 -21.92 -27.17 -2.38
N ASN A 23 -21.34 -26.34 -1.52
CA ASN A 23 -20.53 -25.19 -1.92
C ASN A 23 -19.02 -25.44 -1.76
N ALA A 24 -18.56 -26.68 -1.93
CA ALA A 24 -17.13 -26.96 -2.01
C ALA A 24 -16.64 -26.76 -3.45
N LYS A 25 -17.36 -27.32 -4.42
CA LYS A 25 -17.02 -27.23 -5.84
C LYS A 25 -17.10 -25.79 -6.36
N PHE A 26 -18.12 -25.05 -5.94
CA PHE A 26 -18.30 -23.66 -6.36
C PHE A 26 -17.25 -22.74 -5.71
N ALA A 27 -16.94 -22.93 -4.43
CA ALA A 27 -15.79 -22.26 -3.79
C ALA A 27 -14.46 -22.57 -4.52
N GLN A 28 -14.23 -23.83 -4.92
CA GLN A 28 -13.06 -24.21 -5.72
C GLN A 28 -13.07 -23.55 -7.11
N GLN A 29 -14.22 -23.39 -7.74
CA GLN A 29 -14.34 -22.69 -9.03
C GLN A 29 -14.04 -21.20 -8.88
N LEU A 30 -14.53 -20.56 -7.83
CA LEU A 30 -14.22 -19.16 -7.50
C LEU A 30 -12.71 -19.00 -7.24
N GLU A 31 -12.09 -19.91 -6.49
CA GLU A 31 -10.64 -19.90 -6.24
C GLU A 31 -9.83 -20.10 -7.52
N HIS A 32 -10.21 -21.07 -8.36
CA HIS A 32 -9.52 -21.38 -9.62
C HIS A 32 -9.61 -20.25 -10.65
N SER A 33 -10.79 -19.63 -10.76
CA SER A 33 -11.07 -18.53 -11.67
C SER A 33 -10.63 -17.16 -11.14
N GLY A 34 -10.28 -17.08 -9.86
CA GLY A 34 -9.98 -15.82 -9.17
C GLY A 34 -11.21 -14.94 -8.92
N CYS A 35 -12.43 -15.39 -9.24
CA CYS A 35 -13.65 -14.64 -8.99
C CYS A 35 -14.05 -14.71 -7.51
N THR A 36 -14.73 -13.67 -7.05
CA THR A 36 -15.56 -13.69 -5.85
C THR A 36 -17.04 -13.78 -6.24
N GLN A 37 -17.91 -14.14 -5.29
CA GLN A 37 -19.36 -14.13 -5.52
C GLN A 37 -19.88 -12.76 -5.99
N VAL A 38 -19.26 -11.67 -5.55
CA VAL A 38 -19.64 -10.31 -5.97
C VAL A 38 -19.20 -10.04 -7.40
N THR A 39 -17.95 -10.37 -7.74
CA THR A 39 -17.40 -10.09 -9.08
C THR A 39 -17.99 -11.02 -10.15
N GLU A 40 -18.41 -12.23 -9.79
CA GLU A 40 -19.15 -13.12 -10.68
C GLU A 40 -20.45 -12.46 -11.17
N ALA A 41 -21.23 -11.90 -10.25
CA ALA A 41 -22.45 -11.16 -10.59
C ALA A 41 -22.17 -9.89 -11.42
N GLN A 42 -20.92 -9.43 -11.45
CA GLN A 42 -20.45 -8.28 -12.22
C GLN A 42 -19.78 -8.66 -13.56
N GLY A 43 -19.73 -9.94 -13.90
CA GLY A 43 -19.21 -10.43 -15.19
C GLY A 43 -17.87 -11.18 -15.12
N CYS A 44 -17.35 -11.49 -13.94
CA CYS A 44 -16.22 -12.41 -13.79
C CYS A 44 -16.66 -13.84 -14.13
N ASP A 45 -15.96 -14.49 -15.05
CA ASP A 45 -16.35 -15.80 -15.56
C ASP A 45 -15.66 -16.93 -14.77
N ILE A 46 -16.44 -17.68 -13.99
CA ILE A 46 -15.93 -18.78 -13.14
C ILE A 46 -15.37 -19.98 -13.93
N HIS A 47 -15.54 -20.00 -15.25
CA HIS A 47 -14.98 -21.02 -16.15
C HIS A 47 -13.67 -20.59 -16.80
N LYS A 48 -13.26 -19.33 -16.66
CA LYS A 48 -11.96 -18.83 -17.14
C LYS A 48 -10.90 -18.99 -16.07
N THR A 49 -9.64 -19.01 -16.51
CA THR A 49 -8.51 -18.99 -15.59
C THR A 49 -8.39 -17.64 -14.89
N LYS A 50 -7.78 -17.65 -13.69
CA LYS A 50 -7.44 -16.42 -12.96
C LYS A 50 -6.71 -15.36 -13.81
N ALA A 51 -5.82 -15.78 -14.70
CA ALA A 51 -5.07 -14.87 -15.56
C ALA A 51 -5.94 -14.22 -16.65
N GLU A 52 -6.91 -14.95 -17.19
CA GLU A 52 -7.84 -14.44 -18.21
C GLU A 52 -8.87 -13.48 -17.59
N ASN A 53 -9.38 -13.81 -16.40
CA ASN A 53 -10.24 -12.89 -15.65
C ASN A 53 -9.47 -11.64 -15.20
N ALA A 54 -8.21 -11.78 -14.79
CA ALA A 54 -7.35 -10.64 -14.47
C ALA A 54 -7.14 -9.71 -15.67
N LYS A 55 -6.95 -10.26 -16.88
CA LYS A 55 -6.90 -9.46 -18.12
C LYS A 55 -8.21 -8.74 -18.43
N ALA A 56 -9.34 -9.30 -18.00
CA ALA A 56 -10.66 -8.70 -18.10
C ALA A 56 -11.00 -7.74 -16.94
N GLY A 57 -10.06 -7.50 -16.01
CA GLY A 57 -10.24 -6.59 -14.88
C GLY A 57 -10.89 -7.21 -13.64
N PHE A 58 -11.09 -8.54 -13.63
CA PHE A 58 -11.68 -9.27 -12.50
C PHE A 58 -10.65 -10.15 -11.78
N GLY A 59 -10.84 -10.40 -10.49
CA GLY A 59 -9.96 -11.31 -9.75
C GLY A 59 -8.63 -10.72 -9.29
N ALA A 60 -8.50 -9.39 -9.34
CA ALA A 60 -7.71 -8.69 -8.36
C ALA A 60 -8.45 -8.76 -7.00
N ALA A 61 -8.36 -9.90 -6.29
CA ALA A 61 -8.06 -9.74 -4.86
C ALA A 61 -6.90 -8.75 -4.83
N PRO A 62 -6.93 -7.65 -4.03
CA PRO A 62 -5.85 -6.68 -4.02
C PRO A 62 -4.60 -7.52 -3.98
N ALA A 63 -3.85 -7.54 -5.10
CA ALA A 63 -2.70 -8.40 -5.22
C ALA A 63 -1.92 -8.01 -4.00
N ALA A 64 -1.78 -8.92 -3.01
CA ALA A 64 -1.24 -8.59 -1.70
C ALA A 64 -0.07 -7.70 -2.01
N ASP A 65 -0.23 -6.40 -1.73
CA ASP A 65 0.54 -5.40 -2.46
C ASP A 65 1.95 -5.92 -2.32
N THR A 66 2.62 -6.22 -3.43
CA THR A 66 4.05 -6.02 -3.44
C THR A 66 4.16 -4.51 -3.30
N SER A 67 3.83 -3.99 -2.12
CA SER A 67 3.78 -2.60 -1.79
C SER A 67 5.23 -2.30 -1.91
N ALA A 68 5.60 -1.76 -3.06
CA ALA A 68 6.92 -1.19 -3.23
C ALA A 68 7.12 -0.38 -1.97
N SER A 69 8.19 -0.70 -1.23
CA SER A 69 8.46 -0.07 0.05
C SER A 69 8.13 1.42 -0.05
N PRO A 70 7.41 2.02 0.90
CA PRO A 70 7.05 3.43 0.83
C PRO A 70 8.29 4.35 0.88
N TYR A 71 9.47 3.77 1.13
CA TYR A 71 10.78 4.41 1.16
C TYR A 71 11.56 4.25 -0.16
N THR A 72 11.07 3.41 -1.09
CA THR A 72 11.73 3.11 -2.37
C THR A 72 12.00 4.40 -3.14
N GLY A 73 13.23 4.57 -3.62
CA GLY A 73 13.61 5.73 -4.44
C GLY A 73 15.08 6.12 -4.30
N GLU A 74 15.46 7.15 -5.05
CA GLU A 74 16.71 7.87 -4.86
C GLU A 74 16.46 9.14 -4.03
N TRP A 75 17.34 9.39 -3.08
CA TRP A 75 17.24 10.51 -2.15
C TRP A 75 18.58 11.24 -2.05
N VAL A 76 18.52 12.53 -1.74
CA VAL A 76 19.69 13.37 -1.52
C VAL A 76 19.57 14.07 -0.18
N ALA A 77 20.56 13.85 0.68
CA ALA A 77 20.73 14.57 1.93
C ALA A 77 21.53 15.85 1.65
N THR A 78 21.01 17.01 2.04
CA THR A 78 21.67 18.30 1.81
C THR A 78 21.81 19.11 3.09
N PHE A 79 22.86 19.93 3.14
CA PHE A 79 23.00 20.97 4.17
C PHE A 79 22.03 22.11 3.88
N PRO A 80 21.19 22.54 4.83
CA PRO A 80 20.16 23.54 4.58
C PRO A 80 20.73 24.94 4.28
N LEU A 81 21.89 25.28 4.86
CA LEU A 81 22.50 26.60 4.67
C LEU A 81 23.24 26.75 3.33
N THR A 82 23.86 25.67 2.85
CA THR A 82 24.75 25.73 1.67
C THR A 82 24.20 24.98 0.47
N GLY A 83 23.19 24.13 0.65
CA GLY A 83 22.72 23.18 -0.37
C GLY A 83 23.72 22.06 -0.66
N ALA A 84 24.86 22.00 0.03
CA ALA A 84 25.90 21.02 -0.23
C ALA A 84 25.37 19.60 0.02
N THR A 85 25.70 18.68 -0.89
CA THR A 85 25.31 17.27 -0.76
C THR A 85 26.12 16.59 0.34
N VAL A 86 25.41 16.01 1.31
CA VAL A 86 25.97 15.21 2.39
C VAL A 86 26.04 13.74 1.99
N ALA A 87 24.98 13.24 1.37
CA ALA A 87 24.92 11.87 0.89
C ALA A 87 23.90 11.71 -0.23
N THR A 88 24.16 10.74 -1.09
CA THR A 88 23.17 10.14 -1.99
C THR A 88 22.71 8.83 -1.39
N ILE A 89 21.41 8.58 -1.42
CA ILE A 89 20.78 7.43 -0.77
C ILE A 89 19.93 6.72 -1.82
N ARG A 90 19.99 5.39 -1.87
CA ARG A 90 19.10 4.58 -2.69
C ARG A 90 18.43 3.53 -1.83
N ILE A 91 17.13 3.36 -2.02
CA ILE A 91 16.32 2.40 -1.28
C ILE A 91 15.56 1.58 -2.30
N ASP A 92 15.73 0.27 -2.25
CA ASP A 92 15.00 -0.64 -3.14
C ASP A 92 13.63 -1.04 -2.57
N ALA A 93 12.86 -1.78 -3.36
CA ALA A 93 11.52 -2.24 -2.97
C ALA A 93 11.52 -3.18 -1.76
N LYS A 94 12.69 -3.68 -1.31
CA LYS A 94 12.89 -4.58 -0.16
C LYS A 94 13.48 -3.85 1.05
N ASP A 95 13.52 -2.52 1.05
CA ASP A 95 14.14 -1.69 2.09
C ASP A 95 15.68 -1.84 2.18
N HIS A 96 16.35 -2.36 1.17
CA HIS A 96 17.82 -2.32 1.17
C HIS A 96 18.30 -0.90 0.88
N VAL A 97 19.13 -0.38 1.78
CA VAL A 97 19.62 0.99 1.71
C VAL A 97 21.08 1.03 1.31
N LEU A 98 21.39 1.85 0.32
CA LEU A 98 22.75 2.22 -0.06
C LEU A 98 22.96 3.71 0.24
N VAL A 99 24.00 4.04 0.99
CA VAL A 99 24.44 5.42 1.24
C VAL A 99 25.78 5.63 0.53
N ASN A 100 25.84 6.57 -0.40
CA ASN A 100 26.99 6.82 -1.28
C ASN A 100 27.49 5.54 -1.96
N GLY A 101 26.56 4.67 -2.37
CA GLY A 101 26.85 3.39 -3.02
C GLY A 101 27.25 2.25 -2.07
N LYS A 102 27.39 2.49 -0.76
CA LYS A 102 27.68 1.45 0.23
C LYS A 102 26.41 0.99 0.94
N GLN A 103 26.16 -0.31 0.95
CA GLN A 103 25.01 -0.88 1.64
C GLN A 103 25.12 -0.70 3.16
N VAL A 104 24.02 -0.28 3.80
CA VAL A 104 23.91 -0.11 5.25
C VAL A 104 22.70 -0.89 5.79
N LYS A 105 22.71 -1.16 7.09
CA LYS A 105 21.53 -1.72 7.76
C LYS A 105 20.50 -0.62 8.00
N ALA A 106 19.24 -0.96 7.79
CA ALA A 106 18.10 -0.09 8.07
C ALA A 106 17.15 -0.77 9.05
N LYS A 107 16.46 0.03 9.86
CA LYS A 107 15.46 -0.39 10.83
C LYS A 107 14.19 0.42 10.59
N LYS A 108 13.04 -0.26 10.60
CA LYS A 108 11.73 0.39 10.63
C LYS A 108 11.33 0.69 12.07
N SER A 109 10.90 1.91 12.35
CA SER A 109 10.37 2.34 13.65
C SER A 109 9.33 3.42 13.44
N ASP A 110 8.15 3.27 14.03
CA ASP A 110 7.13 4.33 14.09
C ASP A 110 6.78 4.95 12.73
N GLY A 111 6.66 4.11 11.70
CA GLY A 111 6.34 4.56 10.33
C GLY A 111 7.51 5.20 9.58
N THR A 112 8.72 5.16 10.14
CA THR A 112 9.96 5.65 9.50
C THR A 112 10.92 4.51 9.19
N LEU A 113 11.79 4.75 8.21
CA LEU A 113 12.98 3.95 7.96
C LEU A 113 14.20 4.73 8.44
N VAL A 114 14.88 4.18 9.44
CA VAL A 114 16.07 4.77 10.07
C VAL A 114 17.29 3.93 9.72
N PHE A 115 18.35 4.58 9.27
CA PHE A 115 19.62 3.92 8.96
C PHE A 115 20.78 4.86 9.31
N ARG A 116 21.98 4.28 9.46
CA ARG A 116 23.16 5.01 9.90
C ARG A 116 24.34 4.75 8.98
N SER A 117 25.09 5.80 8.67
CA SER A 117 26.40 5.71 8.02
C SER A 117 27.40 6.49 8.86
N SER A 118 28.36 5.79 9.47
CA SER A 118 29.31 6.38 10.42
C SER A 118 28.59 7.08 11.60
N THR A 119 28.74 8.40 11.75
CA THR A 119 28.14 9.23 12.80
C THR A 119 26.77 9.81 12.42
N ILE A 120 26.38 9.67 11.15
CA ILE A 120 25.18 10.29 10.58
C ILE A 120 24.03 9.30 10.61
N THR A 121 22.93 9.71 11.26
CA THR A 121 21.64 9.02 11.23
C THR A 121 20.76 9.67 10.18
N TYR A 122 20.09 8.86 9.37
CA TYR A 122 19.13 9.28 8.36
C TYR A 122 17.76 8.69 8.72
N THR A 123 16.71 9.48 8.53
CA THR A 123 15.32 9.10 8.79
C THR A 123 14.48 9.47 7.58
N ILE A 124 13.73 8.51 7.06
CA ILE A 124 12.78 8.73 5.95
C ILE A 124 11.39 8.28 6.40
N GLN A 125 10.37 9.12 6.23
CA GLN A 125 8.97 8.85 6.56
C GLN A 125 8.31 7.92 5.56
N GLY A 126 7.53 6.95 6.01
CA GLY A 126 6.75 6.11 5.10
C GLY A 126 5.52 6.84 4.58
N ASP A 127 4.94 7.72 5.39
CA ASP A 127 3.77 8.51 5.02
C ASP A 127 4.18 9.78 4.27
N ARG A 128 4.02 9.74 2.94
CA ARG A 128 4.36 10.85 2.03
C ARG A 128 3.43 12.05 2.13
N ARG A 129 2.34 11.97 2.91
CA ARG A 129 1.50 13.13 3.24
C ARG A 129 2.21 14.07 4.22
N LEU A 130 3.11 13.54 5.05
CA LEU A 130 3.95 14.32 5.94
C LEU A 130 5.11 14.94 5.15
N LYS A 131 5.32 16.25 5.29
CA LYS A 131 6.33 17.02 4.55
C LYS A 131 7.40 17.55 5.51
N GLY A 132 8.66 17.51 5.09
CA GLY A 132 9.78 18.05 5.88
C GLY A 132 10.29 17.13 7.00
N GLU A 133 9.78 15.91 7.07
CA GLU A 133 10.14 14.91 8.11
C GLU A 133 11.30 13.98 7.69
N ASP A 134 11.68 14.03 6.42
CA ASP A 134 12.83 13.30 5.89
C ASP A 134 14.11 14.09 6.23
N VAL A 135 14.90 13.59 7.19
CA VAL A 135 16.00 14.35 7.83
C VAL A 135 17.24 13.51 8.07
N TRP A 136 18.39 14.18 8.15
CA TRP A 136 19.65 13.60 8.58
C TRP A 136 20.23 14.38 9.77
N VAL A 137 20.94 13.67 10.66
CA VAL A 137 21.60 14.24 11.84
C VAL A 137 22.99 13.61 12.00
N ASP A 138 24.04 14.44 11.97
CA ASP A 138 25.38 14.06 12.38
C ASP A 138 25.52 14.21 13.89
N ASN A 139 25.64 13.08 14.59
CA ASN A 139 25.68 13.07 16.05
C ASN A 139 27.05 13.46 16.62
N ASP A 140 28.08 13.53 15.78
CA ASP A 140 29.42 13.96 16.17
C ASP A 140 29.56 15.48 16.03
N ALA A 141 29.24 16.00 14.85
CA ALA A 141 29.28 17.45 14.58
C ALA A 141 28.07 18.23 15.12
N GLY A 142 27.01 17.55 15.57
CA GLY A 142 25.74 18.17 15.98
C GLY A 142 24.96 18.83 14.84
N SER A 143 25.38 18.61 13.60
CA SER A 143 24.76 19.20 12.41
C SER A 143 23.57 18.37 11.93
N LYS A 144 22.63 19.02 11.23
CA LYS A 144 21.44 18.36 10.69
C LYS A 144 20.95 19.03 9.42
N GLY A 145 20.13 18.33 8.66
CA GLY A 145 19.54 18.86 7.44
C GLY A 145 18.41 18.00 6.91
N VAL A 146 18.01 18.33 5.68
CA VAL A 146 16.87 17.72 5.01
C VAL A 146 17.32 16.65 4.03
N ILE A 147 16.44 15.68 3.80
CA ILE A 147 16.57 14.69 2.75
C ILE A 147 15.41 14.93 1.78
N ASN A 148 15.72 15.02 0.49
CA ASN A 148 14.70 15.17 -0.55
C ASN A 148 14.79 14.00 -1.52
N ALA A 149 13.64 13.59 -2.07
CA ALA A 149 13.64 12.72 -3.24
C ALA A 149 14.35 13.42 -4.40
N LYS A 150 15.10 12.65 -5.18
CA LYS A 150 15.84 13.15 -6.35
C LYS A 150 14.96 13.23 -7.58
#